data_AF-A0A9D9WXH1-F1
#
_entry.id   AF-A0A9D9WXH1-F1
#
_cell.length_a   1.000
_cell.length_b   1.000
_cell.length_c   1.000
_cell.angle_alpha   90.00
_cell.angle_beta   90.00
_cell.angle_gamma   90.00
#
_symmetry.space_group_name_H-M   'P 1'
#
loop_
_entity.id
_entity.type
_entity.pdbx_description
1 polymer ?
#
loop_
_entity_poly.entity_id
_entity_poly.type
_entity_poly.pdbx_seq_one_letter_code
_entity_poly.pdbx_strand_id
1 'polypeptide(L)'
;MWPISLRLTQLHAARPGDTLHFVLPDGRTLQVIHDSKLARPDGEHWLGHLKAGREFPVRLRLDDALAAGVIRTPDGGYVIGHVDGVQLIGNDLSAAARPAALDTLPSMFAPAADAETAAGSSSGDRTPAGKPADVAHLVALDLVAMSALEPGADMALSIPEHGDYRVTHDRTDAGDTDSTTWIGHLKDYGQEFRVIITSGPNGSVGNILTPSGELLLVDSGGSQWLVDPVRSGLSNPEPDHADAIGEDLPAGAMAGGGTAEGGTSAAAGTTTTSVSTTTATSGTSTTATLVDVLVLYTPGFKARNGSVWATRISQLIALSNQAYTDSGVPMRLRLVGTEQIGDSDKTGNSTTLSSLAKGTGVYKTVPALRKKYGADMVTLIRPFYMSAQGGNCGVGYIGGYNGSNIAGYGSYAYSVVSDGKDAGGSNYYCTDYTFTHELGHNMGLMHDRDTVARQGGGKGSYDYAFGHGRSGSFGTIMSYISPVIGRFSNPTQTTCGGSFACGVVPGNPASAHNALALTNNRTAVAAFTGTTLATTYQVSGTISRAGKALPNVPVTASNGGSCTPSGKTGAYACTVASGWSGVIAPVVTGRPVLPGSLKLNNVKAAQTKQNFIVR
;
A
#
# COMPACT_ATOMS: atom_id res chain seq x y z
N MET A 1 -37.00 -5.54 14.24
CA MET A 1 -36.50 -6.54 13.28
C MET A 1 -37.65 -7.44 12.89
N TRP A 2 -37.68 -7.90 11.65
CA TRP A 2 -38.70 -8.76 11.06
C TRP A 2 -38.07 -10.09 10.66
N PRO A 3 -38.74 -11.22 10.86
CA PRO A 3 -38.29 -12.50 10.36
C PRO A 3 -38.38 -12.54 8.83
N ILE A 4 -37.34 -13.08 8.19
CA ILE A 4 -37.29 -13.25 6.74
C ILE A 4 -36.74 -14.64 6.39
N SER A 5 -36.80 -14.99 5.10
CA SER A 5 -36.09 -16.16 4.57
C SER A 5 -35.30 -15.74 3.35
N LEU A 6 -34.00 -16.04 3.36
CA LEU A 6 -33.12 -15.80 2.22
C LEU A 6 -33.01 -17.07 1.39
N ARG A 7 -33.17 -16.94 0.07
CA ARG A 7 -32.90 -18.05 -0.86
C ARG A 7 -31.40 -18.12 -1.12
N LEU A 8 -30.66 -18.67 -0.16
CA LEU A 8 -29.20 -18.77 -0.22
C LEU A 8 -28.72 -19.53 -1.45
N THR A 9 -29.46 -20.55 -1.90
CA THR A 9 -29.16 -21.26 -3.15
C THR A 9 -29.12 -20.35 -4.38
N GLN A 10 -29.97 -19.31 -4.43
CA GLN A 10 -29.94 -18.32 -5.51
C GLN A 10 -28.77 -17.35 -5.36
N LEU A 11 -28.43 -16.97 -4.14
CA LEU A 11 -27.26 -16.13 -3.87
C LEU A 11 -25.96 -16.86 -4.25
N HIS A 12 -25.83 -18.14 -3.87
CA HIS A 12 -24.71 -19.01 -4.25
C HIS A 12 -24.64 -19.25 -5.77
N ALA A 13 -25.77 -19.36 -6.46
CA ALA A 13 -25.81 -19.61 -7.90
C ALA A 13 -25.60 -18.35 -8.76
N ALA A 14 -25.72 -17.15 -8.18
CA ALA A 14 -25.64 -15.89 -8.89
C ALA A 14 -24.26 -15.69 -9.53
N ARG A 15 -24.26 -15.17 -10.76
CA ARG A 15 -23.09 -14.77 -11.53
C ARG A 15 -22.99 -13.25 -11.57
N PRO A 16 -21.77 -12.67 -11.71
CA PRO A 16 -21.63 -11.23 -11.86
C PRO A 16 -22.55 -10.69 -12.97
N GLY A 17 -23.33 -9.65 -12.66
CA GLY A 17 -24.33 -9.04 -13.54
C GLY A 17 -25.76 -9.59 -13.39
N ASP A 18 -25.97 -10.72 -12.70
CA ASP A 18 -27.32 -11.26 -12.47
C ASP A 18 -28.15 -10.29 -11.62
N THR A 19 -29.42 -10.09 -11.99
CA THR A 19 -30.37 -9.30 -11.19
C THR A 19 -31.22 -10.22 -10.31
N LEU A 20 -31.07 -10.08 -9.00
CA LEU A 20 -31.87 -10.73 -7.97
C LEU A 20 -32.94 -9.77 -7.43
N HIS A 21 -34.01 -10.32 -6.84
CA HIS A 21 -35.12 -9.54 -6.29
C HIS A 21 -35.25 -9.80 -4.79
N PHE A 22 -35.00 -8.77 -3.99
CA PHE A 22 -35.07 -8.83 -2.54
C PHE A 22 -36.39 -8.21 -2.09
N VAL A 23 -37.31 -9.04 -1.61
CA VAL A 23 -38.60 -8.58 -1.10
C VAL A 23 -38.45 -8.21 0.38
N LEU A 24 -38.71 -6.96 0.71
CA LEU A 24 -38.62 -6.40 2.06
C LEU A 24 -39.89 -6.68 2.87
N PRO A 25 -39.84 -6.62 4.21
CA PRO A 25 -41.00 -6.86 5.08
C PRO A 25 -42.18 -5.91 4.85
N ASP A 26 -41.93 -4.72 4.30
CA ASP A 26 -42.95 -3.74 3.94
C ASP A 26 -43.57 -3.99 2.54
N GLY A 27 -43.21 -5.08 1.88
CA GLY A 27 -43.70 -5.48 0.57
C GLY A 27 -42.96 -4.86 -0.62
N ARG A 28 -42.01 -3.94 -0.39
CA ARG A 28 -41.19 -3.39 -1.47
C ARG A 28 -40.23 -4.44 -2.00
N THR A 29 -39.94 -4.39 -3.29
CA THR A 29 -38.96 -5.26 -3.93
C THR A 29 -37.77 -4.44 -4.41
N LEU A 30 -36.57 -4.78 -3.91
CA LEU A 30 -35.31 -4.22 -4.38
C LEU A 30 -34.76 -5.10 -5.50
N GLN A 31 -34.43 -4.49 -6.64
CA GLN A 31 -33.65 -5.17 -7.68
C GLN A 31 -32.17 -5.03 -7.32
N VAL A 32 -31.49 -6.15 -7.08
CA VAL A 32 -30.08 -6.21 -6.67
C VAL A 32 -29.27 -6.85 -7.78
N ILE A 33 -28.30 -6.13 -8.33
CA ILE A 33 -27.33 -6.67 -9.28
C ILE A 33 -26.20 -7.30 -8.46
N HIS A 34 -25.91 -8.56 -8.75
CA HIS A 34 -24.80 -9.29 -8.16
C HIS A 34 -23.48 -8.83 -8.78
N ASP A 35 -22.51 -8.44 -7.96
CA ASP A 35 -21.19 -8.01 -8.44
C ASP A 35 -20.17 -9.15 -8.35
N SER A 36 -20.04 -9.78 -7.18
CA SER A 36 -19.06 -10.84 -6.95
C SER A 36 -19.34 -11.63 -5.67
N LYS A 37 -18.71 -12.80 -5.58
CA LYS A 37 -18.60 -13.58 -4.34
C LYS A 37 -17.14 -13.76 -3.98
N LEU A 38 -16.86 -13.71 -2.69
CA LEU A 38 -15.54 -13.96 -2.14
C LEU A 38 -15.63 -15.14 -1.20
N ALA A 39 -14.96 -16.23 -1.54
CA ALA A 39 -14.81 -17.34 -0.62
C ALA A 39 -13.86 -16.91 0.50
N ARG A 40 -14.35 -16.96 1.74
CA ARG A 40 -13.60 -16.55 2.93
C ARG A 40 -13.78 -17.59 4.05
N PRO A 41 -12.76 -17.88 4.86
CA PRO A 41 -12.88 -18.84 5.96
C PRO A 41 -13.95 -18.56 7.02
N ASP A 42 -14.51 -17.36 7.09
CA ASP A 42 -15.66 -17.01 7.93
C ASP A 42 -17.01 -17.06 7.18
N GLY A 43 -17.05 -17.58 5.96
CA GLY A 43 -18.24 -17.72 5.11
C GLY A 43 -18.03 -17.15 3.71
N GLU A 44 -18.96 -17.40 2.78
CA GLU A 44 -18.90 -16.77 1.45
C GLU A 44 -19.44 -15.33 1.55
N HIS A 45 -18.65 -14.33 1.18
CA HIS A 45 -19.11 -12.92 1.17
C HIS A 45 -19.70 -12.61 -0.20
N TRP A 46 -21.00 -12.36 -0.22
CA TRP A 46 -21.80 -11.99 -1.37
C TRP A 46 -21.88 -10.46 -1.48
N LEU A 47 -21.45 -9.93 -2.62
CA LEU A 47 -21.41 -8.51 -2.90
C LEU A 47 -22.33 -8.18 -4.09
N GLY A 48 -23.15 -7.16 -3.93
CA GLY A 48 -23.98 -6.61 -4.98
C GLY A 48 -24.31 -5.15 -4.74
N HIS A 49 -25.16 -4.59 -5.59
CA HIS A 49 -25.70 -3.25 -5.45
C HIS A 49 -27.14 -3.20 -5.97
N LEU A 50 -27.91 -2.17 -5.60
CA LEU A 50 -29.24 -1.99 -6.18
C LEU A 50 -29.14 -1.55 -7.64
N LYS A 51 -30.04 -2.02 -8.50
CA LYS A 51 -30.20 -1.51 -9.87
C LYS A 51 -30.49 0.00 -9.91
N ALA A 52 -30.99 0.56 -8.82
CA ALA A 52 -31.18 2.00 -8.65
C ALA A 52 -29.86 2.79 -8.67
N GLY A 53 -28.73 2.14 -8.39
CA GLY A 53 -27.40 2.76 -8.37
C GLY A 53 -26.38 1.95 -7.58
N ARG A 54 -25.11 1.96 -8.01
CA ARG A 54 -24.00 1.25 -7.36
C ARG A 54 -23.66 1.81 -5.97
N GLU A 55 -24.09 3.04 -5.69
CA GLU A 55 -24.00 3.71 -4.40
C GLU A 55 -24.91 3.10 -3.32
N PHE A 56 -25.73 2.11 -3.67
CA PHE A 56 -26.57 1.32 -2.77
C PHE A 56 -26.05 -0.12 -2.63
N PRO A 57 -24.92 -0.35 -1.93
CA PRO A 57 -24.33 -1.67 -1.84
C PRO A 57 -25.17 -2.63 -0.98
N VAL A 58 -25.11 -3.90 -1.37
CA VAL A 58 -25.59 -5.07 -0.64
C VAL A 58 -24.37 -5.93 -0.30
N ARG A 59 -24.12 -6.13 0.99
CA ARG A 59 -23.04 -7.00 1.47
C ARG A 59 -23.63 -8.03 2.40
N LEU A 60 -23.49 -9.31 2.06
CA LEU A 60 -23.96 -10.41 2.89
C LEU A 60 -22.83 -11.39 3.09
N ARG A 61 -22.52 -11.74 4.33
CA ARG A 61 -21.77 -12.95 4.66
C ARG A 61 -22.77 -14.10 4.71
N LEU A 62 -22.51 -15.15 3.95
CA LEU A 62 -23.33 -16.35 3.86
C LEU A 62 -22.73 -17.41 4.80
N ASP A 63 -23.52 -17.81 5.79
CA ASP A 63 -23.19 -18.73 6.88
C ASP A 63 -24.01 -20.02 6.73
N ASP A 64 -23.61 -20.90 5.82
CA ASP A 64 -24.30 -22.15 5.46
C ASP A 64 -25.81 -21.97 5.17
N ALA A 65 -26.65 -22.00 6.21
CA ALA A 65 -28.10 -21.86 6.14
C ALA A 65 -28.63 -20.45 6.45
N LEU A 66 -27.78 -19.50 6.83
CA LEU A 66 -28.15 -18.13 7.19
C LEU A 66 -27.21 -17.09 6.53
N ALA A 67 -27.50 -15.81 6.75
CA ALA A 67 -26.62 -14.73 6.34
C ALA A 67 -26.62 -13.57 7.36
N ALA A 68 -25.57 -12.76 7.32
CA ALA A 68 -25.51 -11.50 8.05
C ALA A 68 -24.92 -10.41 7.17
N GLY A 69 -25.38 -9.17 7.29
CA GLY A 69 -24.86 -8.11 6.43
C GLY A 69 -25.73 -6.86 6.38
N VAL A 70 -25.51 -6.06 5.35
CA VAL A 70 -26.16 -4.76 5.17
C VAL A 70 -26.68 -4.58 3.75
N ILE A 71 -27.83 -3.94 3.63
CA ILE A 71 -28.41 -3.47 2.37
C ILE A 71 -28.57 -1.95 2.49
N ARG A 72 -27.94 -1.18 1.61
CA ARG A 72 -28.16 0.26 1.52
C ARG A 72 -29.27 0.54 0.49
N THR A 73 -30.13 1.52 0.75
CA THR A 73 -31.19 1.97 -0.17
C THR A 73 -31.29 3.50 -0.17
N PRO A 74 -31.96 4.13 -1.16
CA PRO A 74 -32.17 5.58 -1.20
C PRO A 74 -32.87 6.15 0.04
N ASP A 75 -33.75 5.36 0.66
CA ASP A 75 -34.63 5.80 1.74
C ASP A 75 -34.14 5.38 3.14
N GLY A 76 -32.98 4.70 3.23
CA GLY A 76 -32.46 4.14 4.47
C GLY A 76 -31.73 2.80 4.27
N GLY A 77 -31.07 2.29 5.32
CA GLY A 77 -30.40 0.98 5.27
C GLY A 77 -31.18 -0.12 5.95
N TYR A 78 -30.83 -1.36 5.66
CA TYR A 78 -31.25 -2.55 6.40
C TYR A 78 -30.03 -3.33 6.88
N VAL A 79 -30.15 -3.92 8.06
CA VAL A 79 -29.21 -4.91 8.58
C VAL A 79 -29.89 -6.27 8.53
N ILE A 80 -29.19 -7.25 7.99
CA ILE A 80 -29.54 -8.66 8.00
C ILE A 80 -28.68 -9.34 9.06
N GLY A 81 -29.28 -10.19 9.88
CA GLY A 81 -28.57 -11.00 10.87
C GLY A 81 -29.46 -12.12 11.37
N HIS A 82 -28.99 -12.91 12.31
CA HIS A 82 -29.78 -14.01 12.86
C HIS A 82 -29.60 -14.15 14.37
N VAL A 83 -30.65 -14.59 15.05
CA VAL A 83 -30.67 -14.90 16.49
C VAL A 83 -31.33 -16.27 16.65
N ASP A 84 -30.69 -17.18 17.38
CA ASP A 84 -31.20 -18.54 17.65
C ASP A 84 -31.65 -19.30 16.39
N GLY A 85 -30.89 -19.15 15.29
CA GLY A 85 -31.17 -19.81 14.01
C GLY A 85 -32.27 -19.15 13.16
N VAL A 86 -32.88 -18.06 13.61
CA VAL A 86 -33.90 -17.32 12.87
C VAL A 86 -33.26 -16.16 12.12
N GLN A 87 -33.43 -16.11 10.80
CA GLN A 87 -33.00 -15.00 9.96
C GLN A 87 -33.90 -13.78 10.17
N LEU A 88 -33.27 -12.64 10.46
CA LEU A 88 -33.91 -11.37 10.75
C LEU A 88 -33.39 -10.27 9.82
N ILE A 89 -34.24 -9.29 9.55
CA ILE A 89 -33.88 -8.00 8.95
C ILE A 89 -34.37 -6.85 9.84
N GLY A 90 -33.60 -5.80 9.98
CA GLY A 90 -33.99 -4.58 10.69
C GLY A 90 -33.63 -3.35 9.90
N ASN A 91 -34.25 -2.22 10.24
CA ASN A 91 -33.76 -0.93 9.77
C ASN A 91 -32.36 -0.71 10.34
N ASP A 92 -31.44 -0.31 9.48
CA ASP A 92 -30.16 0.23 9.91
C ASP A 92 -30.41 1.63 10.47
N LEU A 93 -30.18 1.80 11.77
CA LEU A 93 -30.36 3.07 12.48
C LEU A 93 -29.14 3.99 12.34
N SER A 94 -28.06 3.54 11.68
CA SER A 94 -27.00 4.44 11.23
C SER A 94 -27.56 5.35 10.12
N ALA A 95 -27.19 6.64 10.16
CA ALA A 95 -27.79 7.70 9.36
C ALA A 95 -27.98 7.30 7.88
N ALA A 96 -29.13 7.70 7.29
CA ALA A 96 -29.47 7.42 5.90
C ALA A 96 -28.30 7.76 4.96
N ALA A 97 -27.84 6.77 4.21
CA ALA A 97 -26.83 6.98 3.18
C ALA A 97 -27.44 7.89 2.12
N ARG A 98 -27.04 9.17 2.09
CA ARG A 98 -27.35 10.02 0.94
C ARG A 98 -26.52 9.49 -0.24
N PRO A 99 -27.14 9.00 -1.32
CA PRO A 99 -26.41 8.64 -2.52
C PRO A 99 -25.68 9.88 -3.03
N ALA A 100 -24.37 9.79 -3.27
CA ALA A 100 -23.74 10.82 -4.09
C ALA A 100 -24.01 10.48 -5.54
N ALA A 101 -24.38 11.48 -6.32
CA ALA A 101 -24.38 11.37 -7.76
C ALA A 101 -22.93 11.22 -8.24
N LEU A 102 -22.49 9.99 -8.49
CA LEU A 102 -21.16 9.66 -9.02
C LEU A 102 -20.87 10.42 -10.33
N ASP A 103 -21.90 10.63 -11.16
CA ASP A 103 -21.82 11.39 -12.42
C ASP A 103 -21.40 12.86 -12.25
N THR A 104 -21.51 13.40 -11.03
CA THR A 104 -21.09 14.77 -10.72
C THR A 104 -19.67 14.85 -10.15
N LEU A 105 -19.07 13.70 -9.81
CA LEU A 105 -17.72 13.64 -9.29
C LEU A 105 -16.70 13.60 -10.43
N PRO A 106 -15.49 14.16 -10.24
CA PRO A 106 -14.40 13.91 -11.16
C PRO A 106 -14.08 12.41 -11.20
N SER A 107 -13.76 11.88 -12.38
CA SER A 107 -13.36 10.48 -12.56
C SER A 107 -11.86 10.31 -12.31
N MET A 108 -11.47 9.19 -11.69
CA MET A 108 -10.07 8.81 -11.50
C MET A 108 -9.39 8.37 -12.79
N PHE A 109 -10.16 7.77 -13.69
CA PHE A 109 -9.69 7.40 -15.01
C PHE A 109 -10.32 8.31 -16.07
N ALA A 110 -9.48 8.83 -16.96
CA ALA A 110 -9.92 9.56 -18.13
C ALA A 110 -10.74 8.63 -19.07
N PRO A 111 -11.61 9.18 -19.94
CA PRO A 111 -12.46 8.38 -20.82
C PRO A 111 -11.68 7.39 -21.70
N ALA A 112 -12.26 6.23 -22.01
CA ALA A 112 -11.62 5.11 -22.71
C ALA A 112 -10.93 5.48 -24.05
N ALA A 113 -11.46 6.47 -24.78
CA ALA A 113 -10.84 6.96 -26.03
C ALA A 113 -9.43 7.55 -25.81
N ASP A 114 -9.18 8.16 -24.64
CA ASP A 114 -7.85 8.66 -24.26
C ASP A 114 -6.90 7.51 -23.84
N ALA A 115 -7.43 6.39 -23.34
CA ALA A 115 -6.65 5.17 -23.04
C ALA A 115 -6.27 4.40 -24.32
N GLU A 116 -7.17 4.32 -25.32
CA GLU A 116 -6.90 3.70 -26.62
C GLU A 116 -5.93 4.52 -27.49
N THR A 117 -6.05 5.87 -27.46
CA THR A 117 -5.08 6.75 -28.12
C THR A 117 -3.71 6.75 -27.43
N ALA A 118 -3.66 6.59 -26.09
CA ALA A 118 -2.41 6.37 -25.37
C ALA A 118 -1.75 5.02 -25.72
N ALA A 119 -2.55 3.99 -26.00
CA ALA A 119 -2.09 2.64 -26.36
C ALA A 119 -1.70 2.48 -27.85
N GLY A 120 -1.90 3.51 -28.69
CA GLY A 120 -1.42 3.52 -30.08
C GLY A 120 -2.02 2.47 -31.01
N SER A 121 -3.23 1.95 -30.73
CA SER A 121 -3.83 0.85 -31.49
C SER A 121 -4.84 1.32 -32.54
N SER A 122 -4.57 1.00 -33.82
CA SER A 122 -5.55 1.02 -34.90
C SER A 122 -6.55 -0.13 -34.74
N SER A 123 -7.83 0.14 -34.96
CA SER A 123 -8.95 -0.82 -34.98
C SER A 123 -8.61 -2.18 -35.58
N GLY A 124 -8.57 -3.23 -34.76
CA GLY A 124 -8.41 -4.62 -35.20
C GLY A 124 -8.23 -5.56 -34.02
N ASP A 125 -9.01 -6.64 -34.03
CA ASP A 125 -9.08 -7.75 -33.08
C ASP A 125 -7.70 -8.41 -32.82
N ARG A 126 -6.87 -7.76 -32.00
CA ARG A 126 -5.66 -8.32 -31.38
C ARG A 126 -5.69 -7.95 -29.91
N THR A 127 -5.49 -8.93 -29.05
CA THR A 127 -5.04 -8.69 -27.66
C THR A 127 -3.93 -7.63 -27.70
N PRO A 128 -4.07 -6.50 -26.99
CA PRO A 128 -3.05 -5.46 -26.98
C PRO A 128 -1.71 -6.09 -26.59
N ALA A 129 -0.65 -5.80 -27.36
CA ALA A 129 0.68 -6.30 -27.03
C ALA A 129 1.04 -5.85 -25.60
N GLY A 130 1.46 -6.79 -24.75
CA GLY A 130 1.86 -6.47 -23.37
C GLY A 130 0.74 -6.50 -22.32
N LYS A 131 -0.38 -7.19 -22.55
CA LYS A 131 -1.38 -7.44 -21.51
C LYS A 131 -0.75 -8.15 -20.29
N PRO A 132 -0.79 -7.59 -19.07
CA PRO A 132 -0.02 -8.09 -17.93
C PRO A 132 -0.65 -9.28 -17.17
N ALA A 133 -1.96 -9.50 -17.32
CA ALA A 133 -2.70 -10.60 -16.68
C ALA A 133 -3.99 -10.93 -17.45
N ASP A 134 -4.71 -11.99 -17.05
CA ASP A 134 -5.91 -12.46 -17.76
C ASP A 134 -7.08 -11.48 -17.60
N VAL A 135 -7.25 -10.88 -16.43
CA VAL A 135 -8.19 -9.81 -16.14
C VAL A 135 -7.40 -8.52 -15.91
N ALA A 136 -7.28 -7.73 -16.98
CA ALA A 136 -6.60 -6.46 -17.00
C ALA A 136 -7.27 -5.52 -18.00
N HIS A 137 -7.47 -4.27 -17.61
CA HIS A 137 -8.15 -3.25 -18.40
C HIS A 137 -7.22 -2.08 -18.68
N LEU A 138 -7.22 -1.59 -19.93
CA LEU A 138 -6.53 -0.36 -20.27
C LEU A 138 -7.21 0.80 -19.55
N VAL A 139 -6.39 1.62 -18.89
CA VAL A 139 -6.85 2.81 -18.18
C VAL A 139 -5.90 3.97 -18.45
N ALA A 140 -6.38 5.18 -18.27
CA ALA A 140 -5.55 6.38 -18.27
C ALA A 140 -5.87 7.17 -17.00
N LEU A 141 -4.92 7.28 -16.08
CA LEU A 141 -5.11 8.02 -14.85
C LEU A 141 -5.29 9.52 -15.13
N ASP A 142 -6.37 10.12 -14.63
CA ASP A 142 -6.58 11.56 -14.70
C ASP A 142 -5.86 12.27 -13.55
N LEU A 143 -4.54 12.34 -13.65
CA LEU A 143 -3.70 12.95 -12.62
C LEU A 143 -3.98 14.44 -12.43
N VAL A 144 -4.49 15.13 -13.47
CA VAL A 144 -4.85 16.55 -13.39
C VAL A 144 -6.10 16.74 -12.52
N ALA A 145 -7.13 15.90 -12.71
CA ALA A 145 -8.30 15.90 -11.84
C ALA A 145 -7.92 15.51 -10.40
N MET A 146 -7.11 14.46 -10.23
CA MET A 146 -6.67 14.00 -8.91
C MET A 146 -5.84 15.04 -8.14
N SER A 147 -4.94 15.76 -8.82
CA SER A 147 -4.06 16.76 -8.19
C SER A 147 -4.79 18.03 -7.76
N ALA A 148 -5.98 18.27 -8.33
CA ALA A 148 -6.82 19.41 -8.00
C ALA A 148 -7.73 19.18 -6.78
N LEU A 149 -7.85 17.94 -6.30
CA LEU A 149 -8.71 17.61 -5.15
C LEU A 149 -8.15 18.15 -3.84
N GLU A 150 -9.02 18.74 -3.03
CA GLU A 150 -8.73 19.04 -1.62
C GLU A 150 -8.97 17.82 -0.73
N PRO A 151 -8.18 17.62 0.35
CA PRO A 151 -8.47 16.59 1.35
C PRO A 151 -9.94 16.62 1.79
N GLY A 152 -10.57 15.46 1.81
CA GLY A 152 -11.99 15.27 2.07
C GLY A 152 -12.90 15.38 0.85
N ALA A 153 -12.39 15.81 -0.31
CA ALA A 153 -13.15 15.78 -1.56
C ALA A 153 -13.26 14.33 -2.10
N ASP A 154 -14.36 14.06 -2.77
CA ASP A 154 -14.64 12.75 -3.35
C ASP A 154 -14.33 12.73 -4.86
N MET A 155 -13.96 11.57 -5.36
CA MET A 155 -13.90 11.27 -6.79
C MET A 155 -14.46 9.88 -7.10
N ALA A 156 -14.88 9.68 -8.35
CA ALA A 156 -15.38 8.39 -8.82
C ALA A 156 -14.23 7.49 -9.29
N LEU A 157 -14.21 6.24 -8.81
CA LEU A 157 -13.34 5.17 -9.27
C LEU A 157 -14.22 4.10 -9.93
N SER A 158 -14.25 4.10 -11.26
CA SER A 158 -14.94 3.08 -12.05
C SER A 158 -14.01 1.93 -12.38
N ILE A 159 -14.34 0.74 -11.87
CA ILE A 159 -13.58 -0.47 -12.10
C ILE A 159 -14.47 -1.45 -12.89
N PRO A 160 -14.05 -1.86 -14.10
CA PRO A 160 -14.79 -2.86 -14.88
C PRO A 160 -15.07 -4.11 -14.04
N GLU A 161 -16.30 -4.63 -14.11
CA GLU A 161 -16.79 -5.81 -13.39
C GLU A 161 -16.83 -5.75 -11.84
N HIS A 162 -16.26 -4.71 -11.21
CA HIS A 162 -16.36 -4.44 -9.77
C HIS A 162 -17.32 -3.30 -9.45
N GLY A 163 -17.50 -2.38 -10.39
CA GLY A 163 -18.36 -1.22 -10.24
C GLY A 163 -17.66 0.07 -9.90
N ASP A 164 -18.49 1.06 -9.58
CA ASP A 164 -18.09 2.41 -9.29
C ASP A 164 -18.02 2.62 -7.78
N TYR A 165 -16.93 3.21 -7.34
CA TYR A 165 -16.67 3.52 -5.94
C TYR A 165 -16.50 5.03 -5.77
N ARG A 166 -16.96 5.56 -4.64
CA ARG A 166 -16.51 6.86 -4.15
C ARG A 166 -15.17 6.71 -3.45
N VAL A 167 -14.19 7.49 -3.86
CA VAL A 167 -12.89 7.58 -3.19
C VAL A 167 -12.76 8.95 -2.57
N THR A 168 -12.62 9.01 -1.25
CA THR A 168 -12.28 10.24 -0.54
C THR A 168 -10.77 10.46 -0.66
N HIS A 169 -10.35 11.65 -1.09
CA HIS A 169 -8.95 12.06 -1.04
C HIS A 169 -8.56 12.34 0.41
N ASP A 170 -7.54 11.66 0.93
CA ASP A 170 -7.05 11.92 2.29
C ASP A 170 -5.93 12.95 2.28
N ARG A 171 -4.93 12.73 1.43
CA ARG A 171 -3.78 13.63 1.28
C ARG A 171 -2.95 13.30 0.04
N THR A 172 -2.02 14.19 -0.27
CA THR A 172 -0.97 13.95 -1.25
C THR A 172 0.38 14.15 -0.59
N ASP A 173 1.16 13.08 -0.53
CA ASP A 173 2.51 13.10 0.03
C ASP A 173 3.51 13.29 -1.10
N ALA A 174 4.52 14.14 -0.90
CA ALA A 174 5.65 14.15 -1.80
C ALA A 174 6.57 12.98 -1.47
N GLY A 175 7.06 12.29 -2.50
CA GLY A 175 8.07 11.25 -2.33
C GLY A 175 9.43 11.83 -1.95
N ASP A 176 10.37 10.95 -1.61
CA ASP A 176 11.78 11.34 -1.39
C ASP A 176 12.53 11.59 -2.72
N THR A 177 11.94 11.13 -3.83
CA THR A 177 12.40 11.32 -5.21
C THR A 177 11.45 12.25 -5.98
N ASP A 178 11.55 12.30 -7.31
CA ASP A 178 10.69 13.05 -8.23
C ASP A 178 9.26 12.48 -8.36
N SER A 179 8.70 11.95 -7.27
CA SER A 179 7.40 11.30 -7.23
C SER A 179 6.44 11.97 -6.24
N THR A 180 5.15 11.77 -6.46
CA THR A 180 4.07 12.16 -5.55
C THR A 180 3.14 10.98 -5.34
N THR A 181 2.65 10.80 -4.13
CA THR A 181 1.70 9.74 -3.78
C THR A 181 0.37 10.37 -3.44
N TRP A 182 -0.65 10.05 -4.22
CA TRP A 182 -2.04 10.35 -3.90
C TRP A 182 -2.59 9.24 -3.02
N ILE A 183 -3.16 9.60 -1.87
CA ILE A 183 -3.66 8.67 -0.88
C ILE A 183 -5.13 9.00 -0.62
N GLY A 184 -5.97 7.99 -0.76
CA GLY A 184 -7.38 8.06 -0.42
C GLY A 184 -7.89 6.73 0.11
N HIS A 185 -9.19 6.66 0.30
CA HIS A 185 -9.89 5.45 0.69
C HIS A 185 -11.29 5.39 0.08
N LEU A 186 -11.81 4.17 -0.04
CA LEU A 186 -13.20 3.98 -0.47
C LEU A 186 -14.15 4.50 0.61
N LYS A 187 -14.82 5.61 0.35
CA LYS A 187 -15.63 6.37 1.32
C LYS A 187 -16.66 5.50 2.04
N ASP A 188 -17.32 4.65 1.27
CA ASP A 188 -18.44 3.82 1.72
C ASP A 188 -18.00 2.50 2.37
N TYR A 189 -16.69 2.26 2.44
CA TYR A 189 -16.12 1.02 2.93
C TYR A 189 -15.18 1.24 4.12
N GLY A 190 -14.60 2.44 4.23
CA GLY A 190 -13.76 2.83 5.36
C GLY A 190 -12.28 2.89 5.01
N GLN A 191 -11.50 3.42 5.95
CA GLN A 191 -10.08 3.72 5.74
C GLN A 191 -9.17 2.48 5.60
N GLU A 192 -9.69 1.28 5.82
CA GLU A 192 -8.95 0.03 5.53
C GLU A 192 -8.84 -0.23 4.01
N PHE A 193 -9.80 0.25 3.22
CA PHE A 193 -9.82 0.10 1.76
C PHE A 193 -9.12 1.27 1.08
N ARG A 194 -7.78 1.21 1.09
CA ARG A 194 -6.90 2.27 0.61
C ARG A 194 -6.83 2.31 -0.92
N VAL A 195 -6.71 3.53 -1.45
CA VAL A 195 -6.30 3.81 -2.83
C VAL A 195 -5.01 4.62 -2.77
N ILE A 196 -3.89 4.02 -3.17
CA ILE A 196 -2.55 4.60 -3.03
C ILE A 196 -1.89 4.56 -4.40
N ILE A 197 -1.75 5.73 -5.02
CA ILE A 197 -1.24 5.87 -6.38
C ILE A 197 -0.02 6.80 -6.37
N THR A 198 1.14 6.27 -6.76
CA THR A 198 2.37 7.03 -6.91
C THR A 198 2.59 7.40 -8.37
N SER A 199 2.81 8.68 -8.62
CA SER A 199 3.08 9.25 -9.94
C SER A 199 4.46 9.89 -9.97
N GLY A 200 5.25 9.56 -11.00
CA GLY A 200 6.51 10.23 -11.33
C GLY A 200 6.50 10.71 -12.79
N PRO A 201 7.64 11.22 -13.32
CA PRO A 201 7.68 11.80 -14.66
C PRO A 201 7.41 10.78 -15.78
N ASN A 202 7.66 9.50 -15.52
CA ASN A 202 7.53 8.45 -16.53
C ASN A 202 6.18 7.73 -16.51
N GLY A 203 5.32 7.99 -15.53
CA GLY A 203 4.02 7.33 -15.39
C GLY A 203 3.60 7.17 -13.94
N SER A 204 2.51 6.43 -13.73
CA SER A 204 1.93 6.17 -12.41
C SER A 204 1.72 4.68 -12.19
N VAL A 205 1.97 4.25 -10.97
CA VAL A 205 1.68 2.89 -10.47
C VAL A 205 0.91 2.99 -9.16
N GLY A 206 0.18 1.96 -8.78
CA GLY A 206 -0.70 2.07 -7.63
C GLY A 206 -1.27 0.76 -7.13
N ASN A 207 -1.80 0.85 -5.91
CA ASN A 207 -2.46 -0.23 -5.19
C ASN A 207 -3.85 0.25 -4.77
N ILE A 208 -4.87 -0.53 -5.09
CA ILE A 208 -6.27 -0.22 -4.78
C ILE A 208 -6.84 -1.43 -4.05
N LEU A 209 -7.06 -1.31 -2.75
CA LEU A 209 -7.72 -2.36 -1.99
C LEU A 209 -9.23 -2.15 -2.05
N THR A 210 -9.91 -3.12 -2.64
CA THR A 210 -11.38 -3.17 -2.69
C THR A 210 -11.89 -4.33 -1.84
N PRO A 211 -13.18 -4.38 -1.51
CA PRO A 211 -13.77 -5.54 -0.81
C PRO A 211 -13.54 -6.85 -1.56
N SER A 212 -13.58 -6.79 -2.89
CA SER A 212 -13.42 -7.90 -3.83
C SER A 212 -11.97 -8.32 -4.05
N GLY A 213 -11.01 -7.58 -3.51
CA GLY A 213 -9.59 -7.88 -3.60
C GLY A 213 -8.75 -6.67 -3.92
N GLU A 214 -7.44 -6.89 -3.95
CA GLU A 214 -6.46 -5.91 -4.40
C GLU A 214 -6.55 -5.75 -5.93
N LEU A 215 -6.41 -4.52 -6.40
CA LEU A 215 -6.18 -4.20 -7.80
C LEU A 215 -4.86 -3.44 -7.93
N LEU A 216 -4.14 -3.70 -9.01
CA LEU A 216 -2.83 -3.11 -9.26
C LEU A 216 -2.91 -2.19 -10.48
N LEU A 217 -2.47 -0.95 -10.32
CA LEU A 217 -2.22 -0.03 -11.42
C LEU A 217 -0.76 -0.19 -11.86
N VAL A 218 -0.54 -0.72 -13.07
CA VAL A 218 0.79 -1.04 -13.59
C VAL A 218 1.00 -0.45 -14.98
N ASP A 219 2.26 -0.28 -15.38
CA ASP A 219 2.62 -0.03 -16.78
C ASP A 219 3.14 -1.33 -17.40
N SER A 220 2.61 -1.70 -18.57
CA SER A 220 3.11 -2.82 -19.34
C SER A 220 2.91 -2.58 -20.83
N GLY A 221 3.95 -2.84 -21.62
CA GLY A 221 3.94 -2.56 -23.06
C GLY A 221 3.83 -1.07 -23.40
N GLY A 222 4.17 -0.16 -22.47
CA GLY A 222 4.04 1.29 -22.65
C GLY A 222 2.62 1.82 -22.49
N SER A 223 1.70 0.98 -22.00
CA SER A 223 0.32 1.33 -21.68
C SER A 223 0.07 1.11 -20.18
N GLN A 224 -0.87 1.88 -19.62
CA GLN A 224 -1.28 1.74 -18.23
C GLN A 224 -2.46 0.78 -18.13
N TRP A 225 -2.38 -0.12 -17.15
CA TRP A 225 -3.33 -1.20 -16.94
C TRP A 225 -3.81 -1.21 -15.49
N LEU A 226 -5.11 -1.40 -15.31
CA LEU A 226 -5.70 -1.83 -14.05
C LEU A 226 -5.84 -3.36 -14.08
N VAL A 227 -5.07 -4.02 -13.22
CA VAL A 227 -4.98 -5.48 -13.13
C VAL A 227 -5.77 -5.96 -11.94
N ASP A 228 -6.55 -7.02 -12.13
CA ASP A 228 -7.20 -7.78 -11.08
C ASP A 228 -6.49 -9.13 -10.91
N PRO A 229 -5.58 -9.27 -9.92
CA PRO A 229 -4.88 -10.53 -9.68
C PRO A 229 -5.85 -11.66 -9.34
N VAL A 230 -6.86 -11.40 -8.50
CA VAL A 230 -7.77 -12.43 -7.99
C VAL A 230 -8.62 -13.01 -9.12
N ARG A 231 -9.26 -12.16 -9.93
CA ARG A 231 -10.04 -12.63 -11.10
C ARG A 231 -9.16 -13.18 -12.22
N SER A 232 -7.89 -12.79 -12.27
CA SER A 232 -6.89 -13.42 -13.14
C SER A 232 -6.43 -14.80 -12.66
N GLY A 233 -7.00 -15.31 -11.55
CA GLY A 233 -6.61 -16.60 -10.97
C GLY A 233 -5.23 -16.60 -10.33
N LEU A 234 -4.68 -15.41 -10.01
CA LEU A 234 -3.40 -15.27 -9.33
C LEU A 234 -3.57 -15.40 -7.82
N SER A 235 -2.63 -16.07 -7.18
CA SER A 235 -2.58 -16.21 -5.72
C SER A 235 -1.21 -15.81 -5.17
N ASN A 236 -1.16 -15.47 -3.88
CA ASN A 236 0.11 -15.28 -3.20
C ASN A 236 0.69 -16.63 -2.79
N PRO A 237 2.02 -16.81 -2.86
CA PRO A 237 2.64 -17.99 -2.28
C PRO A 237 2.44 -17.96 -0.75
N GLU A 238 1.96 -19.06 -0.20
CA GLU A 238 2.05 -19.36 1.23
C GLU A 238 3.22 -20.32 1.41
N PRO A 239 4.41 -19.85 1.79
CA PRO A 239 5.56 -20.72 1.89
C PRO A 239 5.48 -21.53 3.18
N ASP A 240 5.56 -22.85 3.05
CA ASP A 240 5.94 -23.74 4.15
C ASP A 240 7.42 -23.52 4.57
N HIS A 241 8.17 -22.74 3.80
CA HIS A 241 9.56 -22.36 4.06
C HIS A 241 9.65 -21.00 4.73
N ALA A 242 10.58 -20.86 5.70
CA ALA A 242 10.81 -19.59 6.37
C ALA A 242 11.47 -18.57 5.42
N ASP A 243 10.78 -17.46 5.19
CA ASP A 243 11.27 -16.19 4.63
C ASP A 243 11.82 -15.24 5.71
N ALA A 244 11.93 -15.72 6.95
CA ALA A 244 12.55 -15.01 8.04
C ALA A 244 13.76 -15.79 8.55
N ILE A 245 14.94 -15.16 8.57
CA ILE A 245 16.17 -15.77 9.07
C ILE A 245 16.52 -15.15 10.42
N GLY A 246 16.39 -15.96 11.48
CA GLY A 246 16.84 -15.61 12.82
C GLY A 246 18.33 -15.91 12.98
N GLU A 247 19.12 -14.90 13.31
CA GLU A 247 20.51 -15.06 13.71
C GLU A 247 20.63 -14.69 15.19
N ASP A 248 21.01 -15.67 16.02
CA ASP A 248 21.43 -15.39 17.39
C ASP A 248 22.79 -14.71 17.30
N LEU A 249 22.89 -13.43 17.71
CA LEU A 249 24.17 -12.75 17.70
C LEU A 249 25.14 -13.49 18.63
N PRO A 250 26.27 -14.03 18.13
CA PRO A 250 27.32 -14.52 19.01
C PRO A 250 27.77 -13.38 19.92
N ALA A 251 28.08 -13.69 21.18
CA ALA A 251 28.74 -12.74 22.08
C ALA A 251 30.05 -12.25 21.42
N GLY A 252 30.00 -11.08 20.77
CA GLY A 252 31.14 -10.45 20.08
C GLY A 252 31.19 -10.53 18.54
N ALA A 253 30.15 -10.95 17.81
CA ALA A 253 30.24 -11.01 16.34
C ALA A 253 29.94 -9.69 15.62
N MET A 254 30.86 -9.35 14.70
CA MET A 254 30.82 -8.28 13.71
C MET A 254 30.99 -6.85 14.26
N ALA A 255 31.99 -6.67 15.13
CA ALA A 255 32.57 -5.36 15.41
C ALA A 255 33.30 -4.82 14.15
N GLY A 256 32.59 -4.03 13.36
CA GLY A 256 33.10 -3.36 12.18
C GLY A 256 32.76 -1.87 12.17
N GLY A 257 33.38 -1.11 13.08
CA GLY A 257 33.64 0.32 12.93
C GLY A 257 32.61 1.29 13.52
N GLY A 258 32.86 1.75 14.74
CA GLY A 258 32.20 2.92 15.34
C GLY A 258 31.99 2.77 16.84
N THR A 259 33.01 3.09 17.64
CA THR A 259 32.87 3.31 19.07
C THR A 259 31.89 4.48 19.29
N ALA A 260 30.67 4.19 19.72
CA ALA A 260 29.79 5.19 20.32
C ALA A 260 30.11 5.26 21.82
N GLU A 261 30.79 6.33 22.22
CA GLU A 261 30.98 6.66 23.63
C GLU A 261 29.63 6.98 24.30
N GLY A 262 29.40 6.29 25.42
CA GLY A 262 28.69 6.71 26.62
C GLY A 262 27.57 7.77 26.54
N GLY A 263 26.34 7.31 26.69
CA GLY A 263 25.23 8.08 27.25
C GLY A 263 24.37 7.17 28.11
N THR A 264 24.58 7.20 29.41
CA THR A 264 23.95 6.32 30.41
C THR A 264 22.44 6.41 30.40
N SER A 265 21.80 5.24 30.44
CA SER A 265 20.39 5.02 30.72
C SER A 265 20.01 5.59 32.09
N ALA A 266 18.94 6.38 32.13
CA ALA A 266 18.19 6.62 33.34
C ALA A 266 16.97 5.70 33.34
N ALA A 267 17.07 4.62 34.10
CA ALA A 267 15.94 3.83 34.53
C ALA A 267 15.20 4.56 35.66
N ALA A 268 13.87 4.43 35.66
CA ALA A 268 13.02 4.05 36.80
C ALA A 268 11.66 4.77 36.75
N GLY A 269 10.60 4.01 37.08
CA GLY A 269 9.37 4.63 37.56
C GLY A 269 8.10 3.82 37.33
N THR A 270 8.01 2.63 37.90
CA THR A 270 6.72 1.94 38.12
C THR A 270 5.82 2.82 38.98
N THR A 271 4.64 3.20 38.50
CA THR A 271 3.51 3.52 39.40
C THR A 271 2.16 3.33 38.72
N THR A 272 1.23 2.95 39.57
CA THR A 272 -0.10 2.37 39.40
C THR A 272 -1.15 3.23 38.68
N THR A 273 -2.05 2.49 38.04
CA THR A 273 -3.40 2.78 37.54
C THR A 273 -4.17 3.94 38.22
N SER A 274 -4.72 4.84 37.40
CA SER A 274 -6.05 5.41 37.64
C SER A 274 -6.73 5.75 36.31
N VAL A 275 -7.98 5.31 36.16
CA VAL A 275 -8.84 5.52 35.00
C VAL A 275 -9.45 6.92 35.10
N SER A 276 -9.38 7.70 34.03
CA SER A 276 -10.22 8.88 33.84
C SER A 276 -10.56 9.06 32.37
N THR A 277 -11.83 8.86 32.07
CA THR A 277 -12.50 9.14 30.79
C THR A 277 -12.50 10.63 30.52
N THR A 278 -11.74 11.08 29.52
CA THR A 278 -11.95 12.39 28.87
C THR A 278 -11.70 12.32 27.36
N THR A 279 -12.53 13.09 26.67
CA THR A 279 -12.81 13.18 25.24
C THR A 279 -11.58 13.49 24.37
N ALA A 280 -11.57 12.90 23.18
CA ALA A 280 -10.57 13.11 22.13
C ALA A 280 -10.33 14.60 21.84
N THR A 281 -9.08 15.03 22.02
CA THR A 281 -8.57 16.28 21.45
C THR A 281 -7.20 15.98 20.84
N SER A 282 -7.00 16.49 19.62
CA SER A 282 -5.87 16.27 18.72
C SER A 282 -4.51 16.16 19.42
N GLY A 283 -3.90 14.98 19.28
CA GLY A 283 -2.58 14.68 19.82
C GLY A 283 -1.47 15.43 19.08
N THR A 284 -0.62 16.07 19.87
CA THR A 284 0.69 16.62 19.56
C THR A 284 1.43 15.81 18.49
N SER A 285 1.85 16.48 17.41
CA SER A 285 2.71 15.89 16.37
C SER A 285 4.05 15.46 16.96
N THR A 286 4.17 14.21 17.44
CA THR A 286 5.47 13.57 17.61
C THR A 286 6.09 13.44 16.23
N THR A 287 7.20 14.14 15.98
CA THR A 287 7.94 14.02 14.72
C THR A 287 8.25 12.55 14.44
N ALA A 288 7.78 12.01 13.32
CA ALA A 288 8.01 10.63 12.94
C ALA A 288 9.51 10.33 12.85
N THR A 289 9.94 9.17 13.36
CA THR A 289 11.33 8.72 13.23
C THR A 289 11.62 8.37 11.78
N LEU A 290 12.67 8.95 11.20
CA LEU A 290 13.11 8.60 9.85
C LEU A 290 14.00 7.36 9.92
N VAL A 291 13.72 6.38 9.07
CA VAL A 291 14.59 5.21 8.85
C VAL A 291 15.05 5.22 7.41
N ASP A 292 16.36 5.23 7.21
CA ASP A 292 16.98 5.40 5.89
C ASP A 292 17.12 4.07 5.15
N VAL A 293 16.58 4.00 3.94
CA VAL A 293 16.59 2.77 3.14
C VAL A 293 17.31 2.98 1.81
N LEU A 294 18.28 2.13 1.54
CA LEU A 294 18.91 1.98 0.22
C LEU A 294 18.22 0.83 -0.51
N VAL A 295 17.70 1.11 -1.70
CA VAL A 295 17.07 0.09 -2.56
C VAL A 295 18.02 -0.29 -3.69
N LEU A 296 18.44 -1.54 -3.71
CA LEU A 296 19.15 -2.15 -4.83
C LEU A 296 18.12 -2.75 -5.79
N TYR A 297 18.40 -2.76 -7.10
CA TYR A 297 17.52 -3.41 -8.07
C TYR A 297 18.30 -4.10 -9.18
N THR A 298 17.74 -5.17 -9.74
CA THR A 298 18.38 -5.91 -10.85
C THR A 298 18.07 -5.30 -12.22
N PRO A 299 18.87 -5.60 -13.27
CA PRO A 299 18.50 -5.27 -14.64
C PRO A 299 17.12 -5.81 -15.03
N GLY A 300 16.74 -7.00 -14.56
CA GLY A 300 15.44 -7.59 -14.83
C GLY A 300 14.29 -6.78 -14.23
N PHE A 301 14.44 -6.26 -13.01
CA PHE A 301 13.43 -5.39 -12.39
C PHE A 301 13.17 -4.14 -13.24
N LYS A 302 14.26 -3.50 -13.68
CA LYS A 302 14.20 -2.31 -14.53
C LYS A 302 13.60 -2.61 -15.91
N ALA A 303 13.98 -3.73 -16.53
CA ALA A 303 13.43 -4.14 -17.81
C ALA A 303 11.93 -4.44 -17.72
N ARG A 304 11.49 -5.14 -16.66
CA ARG A 304 10.09 -5.49 -16.43
C ARG A 304 9.20 -4.27 -16.23
N ASN A 305 9.66 -3.31 -15.44
CA ASN A 305 8.91 -2.09 -15.12
C ASN A 305 9.11 -0.96 -16.14
N GLY A 306 9.86 -1.19 -17.22
CA GLY A 306 10.07 -0.22 -18.30
C GLY A 306 10.52 1.15 -17.79
N SER A 307 9.87 2.22 -18.25
CA SER A 307 10.20 3.58 -17.83
C SER A 307 9.77 3.93 -16.40
N VAL A 308 8.86 3.16 -15.79
CA VAL A 308 8.30 3.45 -14.45
C VAL A 308 9.03 2.75 -13.31
N TRP A 309 10.16 2.06 -13.57
CA TRP A 309 10.92 1.32 -12.55
C TRP A 309 11.24 2.14 -11.29
N ALA A 310 11.59 3.42 -11.44
CA ALA A 310 11.88 4.32 -10.31
C ALA A 310 10.60 4.66 -9.53
N THR A 311 9.51 4.95 -10.23
CA THR A 311 8.18 5.20 -9.64
C THR A 311 7.68 3.97 -8.89
N ARG A 312 7.97 2.76 -9.38
CA ARG A 312 7.66 1.50 -8.69
C ARG A 312 8.38 1.38 -7.34
N ILE A 313 9.67 1.72 -7.27
CA ILE A 313 10.39 1.76 -5.99
C ILE A 313 9.76 2.78 -5.04
N SER A 314 9.44 3.99 -5.53
CA SER A 314 8.78 5.01 -4.73
C SER A 314 7.41 4.57 -4.21
N GLN A 315 6.63 3.82 -4.99
CA GLN A 315 5.35 3.25 -4.58
C GLN A 315 5.51 2.29 -3.41
N LEU A 316 6.52 1.42 -3.42
CA LEU A 316 6.76 0.46 -2.32
C LEU A 316 7.15 1.17 -1.02
N ILE A 317 7.93 2.25 -1.11
CA ILE A 317 8.23 3.13 0.02
C ILE A 317 6.96 3.82 0.53
N ALA A 318 6.13 4.34 -0.37
CA ALA A 318 4.88 5.02 -0.03
C ALA A 318 3.87 4.09 0.64
N LEU A 319 3.71 2.86 0.15
CA LEU A 319 2.88 1.83 0.77
C LEU A 319 3.35 1.48 2.18
N SER A 320 4.66 1.36 2.38
CA SER A 320 5.25 1.12 3.70
C SER A 320 4.94 2.27 4.66
N ASN A 321 5.12 3.51 4.21
CA ASN A 321 4.83 4.71 5.01
C ASN A 321 3.36 4.85 5.36
N GLN A 322 2.47 4.50 4.42
CA GLN A 322 1.04 4.48 4.68
C GLN A 322 0.68 3.38 5.69
N ALA A 323 1.32 2.20 5.62
CA ALA A 323 1.10 1.14 6.59
C ALA A 323 1.55 1.52 8.02
N TYR A 324 2.68 2.22 8.18
CA TYR A 324 3.07 2.74 9.50
C TYR A 324 2.05 3.74 10.03
N THR A 325 1.58 4.66 9.17
CA THR A 325 0.55 5.63 9.51
C THR A 325 -0.74 4.95 9.94
N ASP A 326 -1.22 3.99 9.16
CA ASP A 326 -2.46 3.26 9.42
C ASP A 326 -2.40 2.36 10.64
N SER A 327 -1.19 2.00 11.09
CA SER A 327 -0.96 1.23 12.32
C SER A 327 -0.64 2.09 13.54
N GLY A 328 -0.58 3.42 13.40
CA GLY A 328 -0.23 4.34 14.49
C GLY A 328 1.24 4.26 14.91
N VAL A 329 2.13 3.86 14.01
CA VAL A 329 3.58 3.79 14.26
C VAL A 329 4.21 5.14 13.88
N PRO A 330 4.85 5.87 14.80
CA PRO A 330 5.43 7.19 14.54
C PRO A 330 6.79 7.08 13.81
N MET A 331 6.78 6.52 12.60
CA MET A 331 7.95 6.23 11.78
C MET A 331 7.66 6.44 10.29
N ARG A 332 8.68 6.82 9.53
CA ARG A 332 8.64 6.92 8.07
C ARG A 332 9.96 6.42 7.48
N LEU A 333 9.89 5.61 6.42
CA LEU A 333 11.05 5.32 5.58
C LEU A 333 11.39 6.52 4.73
N ARG A 334 12.68 6.81 4.62
CA ARG A 334 13.26 7.75 3.67
C ARG A 334 14.10 6.97 2.66
N LEU A 335 13.77 7.06 1.38
CA LEU A 335 14.59 6.48 0.32
C LEU A 335 15.85 7.35 0.14
N VAL A 336 17.01 6.82 0.54
CA VAL A 336 18.28 7.56 0.48
C VAL A 336 19.08 7.26 -0.78
N GLY A 337 18.76 6.20 -1.50
CA GLY A 337 19.40 5.90 -2.77
C GLY A 337 18.77 4.71 -3.49
N THR A 338 19.01 4.66 -4.80
CA THR A 338 18.68 3.51 -5.64
C THR A 338 19.87 3.15 -6.51
N GLU A 339 20.32 1.89 -6.49
CA GLU A 339 21.49 1.45 -7.25
C GLU A 339 21.20 0.13 -8.01
N GLN A 340 21.59 0.09 -9.28
CA GLN A 340 21.41 -1.11 -10.10
C GLN A 340 22.55 -2.10 -9.82
N ILE A 341 22.23 -3.34 -9.45
CA ILE A 341 23.21 -4.41 -9.21
C ILE A 341 23.01 -5.51 -10.24
N GLY A 342 24.09 -5.94 -10.90
CA GLY A 342 24.07 -6.98 -11.93
C GLY A 342 23.89 -8.41 -11.40
N ASP A 343 23.01 -8.63 -10.42
CA ASP A 343 22.66 -9.99 -9.97
C ASP A 343 21.69 -10.69 -10.94
N SER A 344 21.65 -12.02 -10.87
CA SER A 344 20.67 -12.84 -11.55
C SER A 344 19.30 -12.76 -10.87
N ASP A 345 18.24 -12.73 -11.67
CA ASP A 345 16.86 -12.82 -11.17
C ASP A 345 16.46 -14.24 -10.74
N LYS A 346 17.30 -15.25 -11.03
CA LYS A 346 16.96 -16.68 -10.89
C LYS A 346 17.80 -17.42 -9.85
N THR A 347 18.37 -16.69 -8.88
CA THR A 347 19.07 -17.28 -7.72
C THR A 347 18.12 -17.37 -6.53
N GLY A 348 18.29 -18.37 -5.66
CA GLY A 348 17.46 -18.56 -4.47
C GLY A 348 17.48 -17.36 -3.52
N ASN A 349 16.34 -16.97 -2.95
CA ASN A 349 16.23 -15.78 -2.09
C ASN A 349 17.21 -15.82 -0.90
N SER A 350 17.27 -16.93 -0.15
CA SER A 350 18.17 -17.05 1.02
C SER A 350 19.67 -17.03 0.65
N THR A 351 20.03 -17.59 -0.51
CA THR A 351 21.40 -17.53 -1.03
C THR A 351 21.77 -16.09 -1.40
N THR A 352 20.88 -15.40 -2.09
CA THR A 352 21.06 -13.99 -2.46
C THR A 352 21.19 -13.11 -1.21
N LEU A 353 20.33 -13.28 -0.21
CA LEU A 353 20.40 -12.54 1.05
C LEU A 353 21.74 -12.75 1.75
N SER A 354 22.19 -14.01 1.84
CA SER A 354 23.49 -14.34 2.44
C SER A 354 24.65 -13.66 1.71
N SER A 355 24.62 -13.64 0.37
CA SER A 355 25.65 -12.98 -0.43
C SER A 355 25.62 -11.45 -0.31
N LEU A 356 24.41 -10.87 -0.24
CA LEU A 356 24.16 -9.45 -0.04
C LEU A 356 24.71 -8.97 1.32
N ALA A 357 24.32 -9.63 2.41
CA ALA A 357 24.74 -9.25 3.76
C ALA A 357 26.25 -9.41 3.97
N LYS A 358 26.87 -10.45 3.37
CA LYS A 358 28.33 -10.64 3.42
C LYS A 358 29.09 -9.71 2.46
N GLY A 359 28.42 -8.99 1.57
CA GLY A 359 29.08 -8.17 0.55
C GLY A 359 29.97 -8.99 -0.39
N THR A 360 29.48 -10.15 -0.84
CA THR A 360 30.27 -11.08 -1.68
C THR A 360 29.80 -11.10 -3.13
N GLY A 361 30.60 -11.64 -4.04
CA GLY A 361 30.24 -11.72 -5.46
C GLY A 361 29.97 -10.34 -6.07
N VAL A 362 28.78 -10.16 -6.63
CA VAL A 362 28.30 -8.89 -7.21
C VAL A 362 28.01 -7.81 -6.15
N TYR A 363 27.93 -8.18 -4.86
CA TYR A 363 27.58 -7.28 -3.75
C TYR A 363 28.77 -6.64 -3.03
N LYS A 364 30.00 -6.82 -3.53
CA LYS A 364 31.23 -6.28 -2.90
C LYS A 364 31.21 -4.77 -2.66
N THR A 365 30.48 -4.02 -3.48
CA THR A 365 30.36 -2.55 -3.37
C THR A 365 29.26 -2.11 -2.40
N VAL A 366 28.35 -3.01 -2.00
CA VAL A 366 27.17 -2.66 -1.19
C VAL A 366 27.53 -2.05 0.17
N PRO A 367 28.52 -2.57 0.94
CA PRO A 367 28.90 -1.93 2.20
C PRO A 367 29.34 -0.47 2.02
N ALA A 368 30.06 -0.17 0.92
CA ALA A 368 30.46 1.20 0.60
C ALA A 368 29.28 2.07 0.17
N LEU A 369 28.32 1.52 -0.59
CA LEU A 369 27.08 2.22 -0.95
C LEU A 369 26.22 2.52 0.28
N ARG A 370 26.05 1.54 1.17
CA ARG A 370 25.32 1.72 2.43
C ARG A 370 25.90 2.87 3.26
N LYS A 371 27.23 2.91 3.40
CA LYS A 371 27.94 4.01 4.07
C LYS A 371 27.81 5.34 3.33
N LYS A 372 27.90 5.34 1.99
CA LYS A 372 27.77 6.55 1.15
C LYS A 372 26.42 7.22 1.35
N TYR A 373 25.34 6.44 1.35
CA TYR A 373 23.97 6.94 1.47
C TYR A 373 23.46 7.05 2.91
N GLY A 374 24.21 6.53 3.88
CA GLY A 374 23.81 6.55 5.28
C GLY A 374 22.61 5.65 5.59
N ALA A 375 22.48 4.51 4.90
CA ALA A 375 21.28 3.69 4.96
C ALA A 375 21.25 2.75 6.18
N ASP A 376 20.21 2.87 6.99
CA ASP A 376 19.91 1.97 8.11
C ASP A 376 19.57 0.56 7.63
N MET A 377 18.86 0.44 6.51
CA MET A 377 18.49 -0.84 5.90
C MET A 377 18.82 -0.87 4.41
N VAL A 378 19.15 -2.05 3.90
CA VAL A 378 19.40 -2.25 2.46
C VAL A 378 18.53 -3.39 1.96
N THR A 379 17.81 -3.16 0.87
CA THR A 379 16.93 -4.19 0.28
C THR A 379 17.18 -4.33 -1.21
N LEU A 380 17.23 -5.55 -1.72
CA LEU A 380 17.31 -5.85 -3.15
C LEU A 380 15.92 -6.19 -3.69
N ILE A 381 15.52 -5.54 -4.78
CA ILE A 381 14.27 -5.85 -5.49
C ILE A 381 14.59 -6.47 -6.86
N ARG A 382 13.91 -7.58 -7.17
CA ARG A 382 14.03 -8.30 -8.45
C ARG A 382 12.69 -8.87 -8.92
N PRO A 383 12.49 -9.20 -10.20
CA PRO A 383 11.29 -9.88 -10.66
C PRO A 383 11.08 -11.21 -9.95
N PHE A 384 9.84 -11.57 -9.69
CA PHE A 384 9.49 -12.85 -9.10
C PHE A 384 9.67 -14.03 -10.08
N TYR A 385 10.38 -15.06 -9.62
CA TYR A 385 10.56 -16.35 -10.27
C TYR A 385 10.34 -17.48 -9.25
N MET A 386 9.11 -17.96 -9.15
CA MET A 386 8.62 -18.87 -8.11
C MET A 386 9.57 -20.06 -7.86
N SER A 387 9.84 -20.84 -8.90
CA SER A 387 10.68 -22.05 -8.78
C SER A 387 12.16 -21.75 -8.52
N ALA A 388 12.69 -20.66 -9.10
CA ALA A 388 14.12 -20.36 -9.01
C ALA A 388 14.50 -19.67 -7.69
N GLN A 389 13.54 -19.01 -7.04
CA GLN A 389 13.76 -18.19 -5.85
C GLN A 389 13.45 -18.90 -4.54
N GLY A 390 13.03 -20.17 -4.60
CA GLY A 390 12.79 -20.99 -3.40
C GLY A 390 11.33 -20.99 -2.92
N GLY A 391 10.39 -20.54 -3.74
CA GLY A 391 8.96 -20.63 -3.43
C GLY A 391 8.42 -19.52 -2.53
N ASN A 392 9.17 -18.45 -2.28
CA ASN A 392 8.74 -17.31 -1.46
C ASN A 392 8.93 -15.98 -2.18
N CYS A 393 8.22 -14.95 -1.68
CA CYS A 393 8.25 -13.62 -2.26
C CYS A 393 9.40 -12.75 -1.76
N GLY A 394 10.06 -13.15 -0.68
CA GLY A 394 11.22 -12.44 -0.18
C GLY A 394 11.91 -13.23 0.91
N VAL A 395 12.93 -12.61 1.48
CA VAL A 395 13.55 -13.07 2.72
C VAL A 395 14.28 -11.92 3.40
N GLY A 396 14.17 -11.86 4.73
CA GLY A 396 14.83 -10.86 5.57
C GLY A 396 15.46 -11.48 6.81
N TYR A 397 16.49 -10.82 7.34
CA TYR A 397 17.00 -11.17 8.67
C TYR A 397 16.11 -10.57 9.75
N ILE A 398 15.87 -11.32 10.82
CA ILE A 398 15.07 -10.84 11.95
C ILE A 398 15.95 -10.02 12.91
N GLY A 399 15.68 -8.72 13.00
CA GLY A 399 16.31 -7.85 13.99
C GLY A 399 15.90 -8.20 15.42
N GLY A 400 16.84 -8.30 16.35
CA GLY A 400 16.52 -8.59 17.75
C GLY A 400 15.91 -9.99 17.97
N TYR A 401 16.26 -10.96 17.11
CA TYR A 401 15.75 -12.32 17.18
C TYR A 401 15.85 -12.92 18.60
N ASN A 402 14.82 -13.67 18.99
CA ASN A 402 14.64 -14.26 20.33
C ASN A 402 14.74 -13.24 21.49
N GLY A 403 14.30 -12.01 21.27
CA GLY A 403 14.32 -10.95 22.29
C GLY A 403 15.71 -10.31 22.47
N SER A 404 16.64 -10.56 21.57
CA SER A 404 17.96 -9.92 21.57
C SER A 404 17.83 -8.41 21.34
N ASN A 405 18.80 -7.63 21.84
CA ASN A 405 18.79 -6.19 21.64
C ASN A 405 18.98 -5.85 20.15
N ILE A 406 17.95 -5.25 19.53
CA ILE A 406 17.95 -4.92 18.11
C ILE A 406 19.07 -3.94 17.71
N ALA A 407 19.59 -3.13 18.64
CA ALA A 407 20.69 -2.21 18.37
C ALA A 407 21.96 -2.92 17.84
N GLY A 408 22.14 -4.22 18.14
CA GLY A 408 23.25 -5.04 17.63
C GLY A 408 23.07 -5.58 16.21
N TYR A 409 21.90 -5.38 15.59
CA TYR A 409 21.53 -6.04 14.32
C TYR A 409 21.78 -5.20 13.07
N GLY A 410 22.44 -4.03 13.18
CA GLY A 410 22.71 -3.17 12.02
C GLY A 410 23.44 -3.91 10.88
N SER A 411 24.38 -4.81 11.20
CA SER A 411 25.11 -5.63 10.22
C SER A 411 24.23 -6.70 9.52
N TYR A 412 23.03 -6.94 10.01
CA TYR A 412 22.06 -7.89 9.45
C TYR A 412 20.84 -7.21 8.83
N ALA A 413 20.72 -5.89 8.83
CA ALA A 413 19.57 -5.16 8.29
C ALA A 413 19.51 -5.17 6.74
N TYR A 414 19.36 -6.37 6.17
CA TYR A 414 19.34 -6.68 4.75
C TYR A 414 18.12 -7.54 4.40
N SER A 415 17.51 -7.29 3.25
CA SER A 415 16.45 -8.14 2.71
C SER A 415 16.49 -8.29 1.19
N VAL A 416 15.82 -9.31 0.68
CA VAL A 416 15.57 -9.56 -0.75
C VAL A 416 14.08 -9.63 -0.98
N VAL A 417 13.58 -8.91 -1.99
CA VAL A 417 12.17 -8.79 -2.35
C VAL A 417 12.00 -9.18 -3.81
N SER A 418 10.99 -10.02 -4.05
CA SER A 418 10.56 -10.45 -5.37
C SER A 418 9.29 -9.70 -5.76
N ASP A 419 9.24 -9.15 -6.97
CA ASP A 419 8.22 -8.18 -7.40
C ASP A 419 7.35 -8.73 -8.55
N GLY A 420 6.04 -8.62 -8.37
CA GLY A 420 4.99 -8.87 -9.38
C GLY A 420 4.61 -10.34 -9.59
N LYS A 421 3.90 -10.60 -10.69
CA LYS A 421 3.52 -11.95 -11.14
C LYS A 421 4.75 -12.81 -11.44
N ASP A 422 4.68 -14.12 -11.22
CA ASP A 422 5.74 -15.05 -11.56
C ASP A 422 6.11 -14.96 -13.04
N ALA A 423 7.36 -14.56 -13.33
CA ALA A 423 7.91 -14.52 -14.67
C ALA A 423 8.24 -15.93 -15.20
N GLY A 424 8.20 -16.96 -14.34
CA GLY A 424 8.28 -18.37 -14.71
C GLY A 424 6.99 -18.95 -15.31
N GLY A 425 5.87 -18.22 -15.27
CA GLY A 425 4.61 -18.61 -15.91
C GLY A 425 3.62 -19.36 -15.01
N SER A 426 3.87 -19.47 -13.70
CA SER A 426 2.85 -19.95 -12.75
C SER A 426 1.78 -18.90 -12.44
N ASN A 427 0.73 -19.30 -11.74
CA ASN A 427 -0.36 -18.44 -11.30
C ASN A 427 -0.06 -17.75 -9.95
N TYR A 428 1.21 -17.55 -9.61
CA TYR A 428 1.58 -16.86 -8.38
C TYR A 428 1.99 -15.41 -8.62
N TYR A 429 1.77 -14.56 -7.63
CA TYR A 429 2.30 -13.20 -7.59
C TYR A 429 2.68 -12.77 -6.18
N CYS A 430 3.65 -11.86 -6.09
CA CYS A 430 4.01 -11.22 -4.83
C CYS A 430 3.22 -9.93 -4.62
N THR A 431 2.62 -9.80 -3.43
CA THR A 431 1.90 -8.57 -3.05
C THR A 431 2.85 -7.38 -3.00
N ASP A 432 2.33 -6.18 -3.21
CA ASP A 432 3.14 -4.96 -3.05
C ASP A 432 3.63 -4.78 -1.60
N TYR A 433 2.94 -5.37 -0.62
CA TYR A 433 3.33 -5.37 0.79
C TYR A 433 4.51 -6.30 1.12
N THR A 434 4.97 -7.14 0.19
CA THR A 434 6.19 -7.96 0.36
C THR A 434 7.38 -7.07 0.76
N PHE A 435 7.56 -5.92 0.11
CA PHE A 435 8.62 -4.99 0.46
C PHE A 435 8.53 -4.53 1.93
N THR A 436 7.33 -4.17 2.38
CA THR A 436 7.08 -3.73 3.75
C THR A 436 7.26 -4.88 4.75
N HIS A 437 6.87 -6.09 4.36
CA HIS A 437 7.02 -7.32 5.14
C HIS A 437 8.49 -7.61 5.46
N GLU A 438 9.34 -7.63 4.43
CA GLU A 438 10.76 -7.95 4.60
C GLU A 438 11.50 -6.90 5.44
N LEU A 439 11.13 -5.62 5.31
CA LEU A 439 11.65 -4.58 6.21
C LEU A 439 11.12 -4.75 7.64
N GLY A 440 9.91 -5.29 7.81
CA GLY A 440 9.36 -5.71 9.09
C GLY A 440 10.26 -6.70 9.82
N HIS A 441 10.79 -7.72 9.13
CA HIS A 441 11.79 -8.63 9.70
C HIS A 441 13.04 -7.90 10.18
N ASN A 442 13.63 -7.05 9.33
CA ASN A 442 14.83 -6.26 9.72
C ASN A 442 14.59 -5.41 10.98
N MET A 443 13.34 -4.98 11.20
CA MET A 443 12.92 -4.20 12.37
C MET A 443 12.38 -5.06 13.52
N GLY A 444 12.55 -6.38 13.44
CA GLY A 444 12.34 -7.33 14.52
C GLY A 444 10.94 -7.85 14.69
N LEU A 445 10.19 -7.91 13.58
CA LEU A 445 8.88 -8.55 13.52
C LEU A 445 8.97 -9.99 13.04
N MET A 446 8.06 -10.82 13.54
CA MET A 446 7.82 -12.20 13.12
C MET A 446 6.50 -12.31 12.38
N HIS A 447 6.31 -13.46 11.71
CA HIS A 447 5.02 -13.85 11.18
C HIS A 447 3.92 -13.91 12.25
N ASP A 448 2.69 -14.19 11.84
CA ASP A 448 1.67 -14.66 12.77
C ASP A 448 2.09 -15.96 13.47
N ARG A 449 1.53 -16.22 14.66
CA ARG A 449 1.98 -17.30 15.53
C ARG A 449 1.83 -18.69 14.92
N ASP A 450 0.76 -18.93 14.16
CA ASP A 450 0.51 -20.23 13.55
C ASP A 450 1.54 -20.51 12.45
N THR A 451 1.89 -19.49 11.67
CA THR A 451 2.97 -19.57 10.68
C THR A 451 4.33 -19.78 11.35
N VAL A 452 4.67 -19.01 12.39
CA VAL A 452 5.93 -19.20 13.13
C VAL A 452 6.03 -20.62 13.71
N ALA A 453 4.93 -21.16 14.25
CA ALA A 453 4.91 -22.52 14.78
C ALA A 453 5.21 -23.58 13.71
N ARG A 454 4.70 -23.41 12.48
CA ARG A 454 4.98 -24.29 11.34
C ARG A 454 6.43 -24.16 10.83
N GLN A 455 7.02 -22.98 10.97
CA GLN A 455 8.37 -22.65 10.48
C GLN A 455 9.48 -22.91 11.51
N GLY A 456 9.21 -23.64 12.59
CA GLY A 456 10.22 -24.05 13.58
C GLY A 456 10.29 -23.18 14.84
N GLY A 457 9.39 -22.21 15.00
CA GLY A 457 9.27 -21.39 16.20
C GLY A 457 10.17 -20.15 16.19
N GLY A 458 10.49 -19.65 17.40
CA GLY A 458 11.27 -18.42 17.59
C GLY A 458 10.41 -17.21 17.94
N LYS A 459 11.07 -16.10 18.24
CA LYS A 459 10.44 -14.83 18.59
C LYS A 459 11.18 -13.66 17.94
N GLY A 460 10.48 -12.56 17.74
CA GLY A 460 11.09 -11.32 17.27
C GLY A 460 11.81 -10.60 18.41
N SER A 461 11.99 -9.30 18.22
CA SER A 461 12.52 -8.37 19.22
C SER A 461 11.76 -8.36 20.55
N TYR A 462 10.47 -8.75 20.54
CA TYR A 462 9.62 -8.84 21.71
C TYR A 462 8.66 -10.04 21.63
N ASP A 463 8.19 -10.52 22.79
CA ASP A 463 7.24 -11.63 22.90
C ASP A 463 5.89 -11.41 22.18
N TYR A 464 5.57 -10.16 21.85
CA TYR A 464 4.35 -9.75 21.15
C TYR A 464 4.61 -9.31 19.70
N ALA A 465 5.83 -9.42 19.16
CA ALA A 465 6.20 -8.91 17.84
C ALA A 465 5.72 -9.79 16.66
N PHE A 466 4.47 -10.27 16.71
CA PHE A 466 3.89 -11.19 15.74
C PHE A 466 2.81 -10.52 14.88
N GLY A 467 2.70 -11.00 13.64
CA GLY A 467 1.55 -10.75 12.79
C GLY A 467 0.24 -11.23 13.42
N HIS A 468 -0.87 -10.71 12.90
CA HIS A 468 -2.21 -11.11 13.28
C HIS A 468 -3.12 -11.15 12.07
N GLY A 469 -4.19 -11.94 12.15
CA GLY A 469 -5.22 -11.96 11.15
C GLY A 469 -6.33 -12.91 11.54
N ARG A 470 -7.38 -12.85 10.76
CA ARG A 470 -8.44 -13.85 10.71
C ARG A 470 -8.59 -14.23 9.26
N SER A 471 -8.28 -15.49 8.96
CA SER A 471 -8.38 -16.00 7.59
C SER A 471 -9.78 -15.72 7.04
N GLY A 472 -9.85 -15.16 5.84
CA GLY A 472 -11.11 -14.72 5.25
C GLY A 472 -11.67 -13.42 5.79
N SER A 473 -11.02 -12.73 6.71
CA SER A 473 -11.48 -11.39 7.10
C SER A 473 -10.40 -10.38 6.76
N PHE A 474 -9.21 -10.61 7.30
CA PHE A 474 -8.03 -9.80 7.08
C PHE A 474 -6.77 -10.54 7.56
N GLY A 475 -5.63 -10.23 6.96
CA GLY A 475 -4.31 -10.49 7.52
C GLY A 475 -3.51 -9.19 7.56
N THR A 476 -2.79 -8.98 8.66
CA THR A 476 -1.80 -7.89 8.74
C THR A 476 -0.59 -8.21 7.87
N ILE A 477 0.23 -7.20 7.58
CA ILE A 477 1.39 -7.32 6.68
C ILE A 477 2.31 -8.47 7.07
N MET A 478 2.54 -8.69 8.37
CA MET A 478 3.40 -9.78 8.85
C MET A 478 2.64 -11.11 9.03
N SER A 479 1.53 -11.34 8.34
CA SER A 479 0.80 -12.61 8.43
C SER A 479 0.69 -13.26 7.06
N TYR A 480 0.68 -14.59 7.03
CA TYR A 480 0.35 -15.36 5.85
C TYR A 480 -1.16 -15.61 5.74
N ILE A 481 -1.95 -14.60 6.10
CA ILE A 481 -3.41 -14.68 6.20
C ILE A 481 -4.01 -13.76 5.14
N SER A 482 -4.94 -14.30 4.36
CA SER A 482 -5.60 -13.59 3.26
C SER A 482 -7.04 -13.20 3.61
N PRO A 483 -7.55 -12.02 3.17
CA PRO A 483 -6.86 -10.99 2.37
C PRO A 483 -5.90 -10.12 3.21
N VAL A 484 -4.76 -9.73 2.64
CA VAL A 484 -3.81 -8.83 3.31
C VAL A 484 -4.35 -7.39 3.30
N ILE A 485 -4.24 -6.73 4.45
CA ILE A 485 -4.49 -5.29 4.60
C ILE A 485 -3.18 -4.56 4.89
N GLY A 486 -3.10 -3.29 4.48
CA GLY A 486 -1.93 -2.43 4.71
C GLY A 486 -1.75 -1.97 6.16
N ARG A 487 -1.73 -2.91 7.12
CA ARG A 487 -1.55 -2.64 8.56
C ARG A 487 -0.66 -3.68 9.20
N PHE A 488 0.13 -3.25 10.17
CA PHE A 488 0.76 -4.07 11.20
C PHE A 488 -0.20 -4.33 12.37
N SER A 489 0.02 -5.43 13.09
CA SER A 489 -0.86 -5.82 14.19
C SER A 489 -0.86 -4.80 15.34
N ASN A 490 -2.06 -4.39 15.76
CA ASN A 490 -2.29 -3.41 16.81
C ASN A 490 -3.63 -3.66 17.52
N PRO A 491 -3.64 -4.22 18.75
CA PRO A 491 -4.87 -4.53 19.49
C PRO A 491 -5.68 -3.30 19.91
N THR A 492 -5.10 -2.09 19.85
CA THR A 492 -5.83 -0.85 20.15
C THR A 492 -6.74 -0.40 19.01
N GLN A 493 -6.56 -0.95 17.81
CA GLN A 493 -7.41 -0.68 16.64
C GLN A 493 -8.42 -1.81 16.46
N THR A 494 -9.69 -1.46 16.22
CA THR A 494 -10.83 -2.41 16.16
C THR A 494 -11.56 -2.41 14.82
N THR A 495 -10.89 -1.94 13.77
CA THR A 495 -11.46 -1.74 12.44
C THR A 495 -10.77 -2.59 11.39
N CYS A 496 -10.26 -3.76 11.75
CA CYS A 496 -9.71 -4.71 10.78
C CYS A 496 -10.79 -5.69 10.32
N GLY A 497 -10.93 -5.87 9.00
CA GLY A 497 -12.02 -6.68 8.45
C GLY A 497 -13.39 -6.11 8.83
N GLY A 498 -13.49 -4.77 8.88
CA GLY A 498 -14.69 -4.02 9.26
C GLY A 498 -14.90 -3.81 10.76
N SER A 499 -14.64 -4.82 11.61
CA SER A 499 -15.00 -4.72 13.05
C SER A 499 -14.16 -5.55 14.01
N PHE A 500 -13.05 -6.15 13.57
CA PHE A 500 -12.18 -6.95 14.43
C PHE A 500 -11.02 -6.13 15.00
N ALA A 501 -10.56 -6.55 16.18
CA ALA A 501 -9.28 -6.09 16.70
C ALA A 501 -8.16 -6.44 15.72
N CYS A 502 -7.27 -5.49 15.47
CA CYS A 502 -6.15 -5.67 14.56
C CYS A 502 -4.95 -6.40 15.21
N GLY A 503 -5.12 -6.99 16.40
CA GLY A 503 -4.05 -7.63 17.15
C GLY A 503 -4.53 -8.18 18.48
N VAL A 504 -3.60 -8.72 19.26
CA VAL A 504 -3.87 -9.26 20.60
C VAL A 504 -2.95 -8.59 21.62
N VAL A 505 -3.52 -8.15 22.74
CA VAL A 505 -2.82 -7.37 23.78
C VAL A 505 -1.58 -8.10 24.35
N PRO A 506 -0.49 -7.38 24.66
CA PRO A 506 0.66 -7.94 25.37
C PRO A 506 0.25 -8.62 26.69
N GLY A 507 0.98 -9.68 27.07
CA GLY A 507 0.66 -10.50 28.25
C GLY A 507 -0.31 -11.66 27.98
N ASN A 508 -1.04 -11.64 26.86
CA ASN A 508 -1.75 -12.81 26.37
C ASN A 508 -0.76 -13.79 25.69
N PRO A 509 -0.87 -15.12 25.90
CA PRO A 509 -0.06 -16.11 25.17
C PRO A 509 -0.14 -15.99 23.65
N ALA A 510 -1.28 -15.53 23.12
CA ALA A 510 -1.52 -15.26 21.71
C ALA A 510 -1.21 -13.80 21.30
N SER A 511 -0.50 -13.02 22.12
CA SER A 511 -0.22 -11.60 21.88
C SER A 511 0.38 -11.34 20.49
N ALA A 512 -0.10 -10.29 19.82
CA ALA A 512 0.31 -9.89 18.49
C ALA A 512 0.14 -8.37 18.36
N HIS A 513 1.26 -7.66 18.44
CA HIS A 513 1.31 -6.20 18.49
C HIS A 513 2.61 -5.67 17.83
N ASN A 514 2.77 -5.93 16.53
CA ASN A 514 3.88 -5.43 15.72
C ASN A 514 4.02 -3.91 15.81
N ALA A 515 2.93 -3.15 15.86
CA ALA A 515 2.99 -1.68 15.93
C ALA A 515 3.74 -1.18 17.18
N LEU A 516 3.59 -1.86 18.33
CA LEU A 516 4.33 -1.54 19.55
C LEU A 516 5.82 -1.93 19.41
N ALA A 517 6.10 -3.10 18.81
CA ALA A 517 7.48 -3.54 18.58
C ALA A 517 8.22 -2.54 17.66
N LEU A 518 7.62 -2.13 16.55
CA LEU A 518 8.15 -1.09 15.66
C LEU A 518 8.36 0.23 16.41
N THR A 519 7.39 0.66 17.22
CA THR A 519 7.50 1.91 17.99
C THR A 519 8.67 1.90 18.98
N ASN A 520 8.96 0.74 19.58
CA ASN A 520 10.08 0.57 20.50
C ASN A 520 11.43 0.46 19.77
N ASN A 521 11.44 -0.20 18.61
CA ASN A 521 12.66 -0.45 17.84
C ASN A 521 13.10 0.72 16.96
N ARG A 522 12.16 1.59 16.52
CA ARG A 522 12.41 2.63 15.49
C ARG A 522 13.64 3.48 15.75
N THR A 523 13.92 3.87 17.01
CA THR A 523 15.07 4.72 17.34
C THR A 523 16.39 3.97 17.20
N ALA A 524 16.41 2.68 17.60
CA ALA A 524 17.61 1.85 17.46
C ALA A 524 17.88 1.50 16.00
N VAL A 525 16.83 1.20 15.23
CA VAL A 525 16.93 0.95 13.79
C VAL A 525 17.42 2.19 13.04
N ALA A 526 16.87 3.37 13.33
CA ALA A 526 17.29 4.65 12.76
C ALA A 526 18.70 5.11 13.17
N ALA A 527 19.36 4.35 14.05
CA ALA A 527 20.73 4.57 14.50
C ALA A 527 21.70 3.50 13.98
N PHE A 528 21.26 2.60 13.09
CA PHE A 528 22.13 1.61 12.47
C PHE A 528 23.20 2.26 11.59
N THR A 529 22.89 3.37 10.93
CA THR A 529 23.88 4.16 10.20
C THR A 529 23.55 5.65 10.32
N GLY A 530 24.56 6.50 10.51
CA GLY A 530 24.33 7.94 10.51
C GLY A 530 23.94 8.43 9.11
N THR A 531 22.81 9.15 9.01
CA THR A 531 22.38 9.83 7.77
C THR A 531 23.51 10.71 7.20
N THR A 532 23.83 10.53 5.93
CA THR A 532 24.84 11.34 5.22
C THR A 532 24.24 12.38 4.29
N LEU A 533 22.92 12.30 4.04
CA LEU A 533 22.24 13.17 3.10
C LEU A 533 21.80 14.48 3.74
N ALA A 534 22.03 15.57 3.01
CA ALA A 534 21.44 16.86 3.32
C ALA A 534 19.92 16.78 3.24
N THR A 535 19.23 17.48 4.14
CA THR A 535 17.77 17.56 4.10
C THR A 535 17.32 18.36 2.88
N THR A 536 16.58 17.70 1.99
CA THR A 536 15.92 18.29 0.84
C THR A 536 14.40 18.13 0.95
N TYR A 537 13.68 18.96 0.20
CA TYR A 537 12.23 18.91 0.08
C TYR A 537 11.84 18.91 -1.39
N GLN A 538 10.77 18.19 -1.70
CA GLN A 538 10.18 18.19 -3.03
C GLN A 538 9.14 19.30 -3.17
N VAL A 539 9.14 19.96 -4.32
CA VAL A 539 8.09 20.86 -4.77
C VAL A 539 7.47 20.27 -6.04
N SER A 540 6.19 19.96 -6.02
CA SER A 540 5.57 19.12 -7.05
C SER A 540 4.14 19.53 -7.40
N GLY A 541 3.73 19.23 -8.62
CA GLY A 541 2.40 19.50 -9.15
C GLY A 541 2.23 18.97 -10.56
N THR A 542 1.19 19.42 -11.25
CA THR A 542 0.90 19.05 -12.64
C THR A 542 0.91 20.27 -13.56
N ILE A 543 1.36 20.08 -14.80
CA ILE A 543 1.23 21.04 -15.89
C ILE A 543 0.15 20.54 -16.85
N SER A 544 -0.86 21.38 -17.09
CA SER A 544 -2.04 21.02 -17.90
C SER A 544 -2.39 22.10 -18.92
N ARG A 545 -3.18 21.72 -19.92
CA ARG A 545 -3.79 22.63 -20.90
C ARG A 545 -5.18 22.12 -21.27
N ALA A 546 -6.18 23.00 -21.18
CA ALA A 546 -7.58 22.65 -21.42
C ALA A 546 -8.04 21.40 -20.64
N GLY A 547 -7.61 21.28 -19.37
CA GLY A 547 -7.94 20.15 -18.49
C GLY A 547 -7.14 18.87 -18.75
N LYS A 548 -6.32 18.81 -19.80
CA LYS A 548 -5.50 17.63 -20.12
C LYS A 548 -4.04 17.82 -19.69
N ALA A 549 -3.38 16.73 -19.33
CA ALA A 549 -1.95 16.71 -19.03
C ALA A 549 -1.11 17.25 -20.20
N LEU A 550 -0.09 18.06 -19.90
CA LEU A 550 0.84 18.60 -20.89
C LEU A 550 2.25 18.07 -20.64
N PRO A 551 2.74 17.12 -21.46
CA PRO A 551 4.06 16.51 -21.27
C PRO A 551 5.21 17.35 -21.85
N ASN A 552 6.43 17.01 -21.42
CA ASN A 552 7.70 17.54 -21.90
C ASN A 552 7.87 19.05 -21.75
N VAL A 553 7.18 19.67 -20.78
CA VAL A 553 7.36 21.09 -20.47
C VAL A 553 8.55 21.22 -19.52
N PRO A 554 9.65 21.88 -19.91
CA PRO A 554 10.78 22.10 -19.01
C PRO A 554 10.35 22.97 -17.83
N VAL A 555 10.84 22.65 -16.64
CA VAL A 555 10.61 23.44 -15.43
C VAL A 555 11.96 23.92 -14.92
N THR A 556 12.03 25.21 -14.58
CA THR A 556 13.24 25.83 -14.05
C THR A 556 13.02 26.18 -12.58
N ALA A 557 14.08 26.05 -11.77
CA ALA A 557 14.12 26.54 -10.40
C ALA A 557 15.34 27.43 -10.20
N SER A 558 15.16 28.55 -9.50
CA SER A 558 16.27 29.43 -9.13
C SER A 558 17.05 28.90 -7.91
N ASN A 559 18.16 29.56 -7.57
CA ASN A 559 18.87 29.36 -6.30
C ASN A 559 19.24 27.88 -6.01
N GLY A 560 19.71 27.17 -7.04
CA GLY A 560 20.19 25.78 -6.90
C GLY A 560 19.11 24.72 -6.76
N GLY A 561 17.82 25.06 -6.94
CA GLY A 561 16.77 24.06 -7.11
C GLY A 561 16.94 23.29 -8.43
N SER A 562 16.56 22.02 -8.45
CA SER A 562 16.64 21.16 -9.63
C SER A 562 15.27 20.56 -9.93
N CYS A 563 14.83 20.58 -11.19
CA CYS A 563 13.51 20.10 -11.58
C CYS A 563 13.57 19.11 -12.74
N THR A 564 12.58 18.21 -12.79
CA THR A 564 12.29 17.39 -13.95
C THR A 564 11.27 18.07 -14.86
N PRO A 565 11.36 17.91 -16.20
CA PRO A 565 10.28 18.29 -17.11
C PRO A 565 8.98 17.54 -16.79
N SER A 566 7.83 18.08 -17.22
CA SER A 566 6.56 17.39 -17.01
C SER A 566 6.49 16.05 -17.76
N GLY A 567 5.97 15.04 -17.08
CA GLY A 567 5.77 13.70 -17.63
C GLY A 567 4.56 13.56 -18.56
N LYS A 568 4.32 12.35 -19.08
CA LYS A 568 3.11 12.00 -19.85
C LYS A 568 1.80 12.33 -19.10
N THR A 569 1.84 12.22 -17.78
CA THR A 569 0.74 12.52 -16.86
C THR A 569 0.67 14.01 -16.47
N GLY A 570 1.57 14.84 -17.00
CA GLY A 570 1.70 16.26 -16.65
C GLY A 570 2.42 16.50 -15.32
N ALA A 571 2.73 15.45 -14.55
CA ALA A 571 3.46 15.55 -13.28
C ALA A 571 4.85 16.14 -13.45
N TYR A 572 5.26 17.04 -12.57
CA TYR A 572 6.63 17.52 -12.44
C TYR A 572 7.04 17.55 -10.96
N ALA A 573 8.34 17.50 -10.68
CA ALA A 573 8.88 17.67 -9.34
C ALA A 573 10.20 18.44 -9.36
N CYS A 574 10.46 19.18 -8.30
CA CYS A 574 11.68 19.91 -8.06
C CYS A 574 12.26 19.58 -6.67
N THR A 575 13.53 19.22 -6.62
CA THR A 575 14.27 19.04 -5.37
C THR A 575 14.90 20.36 -4.94
N VAL A 576 14.64 20.79 -3.71
CA VAL A 576 15.21 22.00 -3.10
C VAL A 576 15.81 21.71 -1.73
N ALA A 577 16.81 22.47 -1.30
CA ALA A 577 17.41 22.31 0.03
C ALA A 577 16.47 22.81 1.15
N SER A 578 16.66 22.33 2.38
CA SER A 578 15.99 22.90 3.55
C SER A 578 16.29 24.39 3.72
N GLY A 579 15.25 25.19 3.95
CA GLY A 579 15.32 26.66 4.02
C GLY A 579 15.37 27.36 2.65
N TRP A 580 15.26 26.62 1.54
CA TRP A 580 15.34 27.20 0.20
C TRP A 580 14.27 28.27 -0.03
N SER A 581 14.67 29.36 -0.70
CA SER A 581 13.78 30.42 -1.17
C SER A 581 14.11 30.69 -2.63
N GLY A 582 13.11 30.75 -3.49
CA GLY A 582 13.34 30.91 -4.92
C GLY A 582 12.06 30.87 -5.74
N VAL A 583 12.24 30.76 -7.05
CA VAL A 583 11.17 30.79 -8.04
C VAL A 583 11.22 29.51 -8.87
N ILE A 584 10.07 28.88 -9.06
CA ILE A 584 9.86 27.77 -9.99
C ILE A 584 8.98 28.26 -11.13
N ALA A 585 9.39 28.02 -12.37
CA ALA A 585 8.63 28.45 -13.55
C ALA A 585 8.70 27.42 -14.69
N PRO A 586 7.56 27.09 -15.32
CA PRO A 586 7.54 26.29 -16.54
C PRO A 586 7.97 27.13 -17.74
N VAL A 587 8.67 26.51 -18.68
CA VAL A 587 9.17 27.15 -19.90
C VAL A 587 8.23 26.82 -21.06
N VAL A 588 7.34 27.75 -21.39
CA VAL A 588 6.34 27.59 -22.47
C VAL A 588 6.42 28.79 -23.43
N THR A 589 6.58 28.53 -24.73
CA THR A 589 6.70 29.57 -25.75
C THR A 589 5.33 29.97 -26.32
N GLY A 590 5.06 31.28 -26.42
CA GLY A 590 3.91 31.81 -27.16
C GLY A 590 2.53 31.60 -26.51
N ARG A 591 2.49 31.15 -25.25
CA ARG A 591 1.24 30.95 -24.50
C ARG A 591 1.38 31.44 -23.06
N PRO A 592 0.34 32.05 -22.47
CA PRO A 592 0.35 32.41 -21.06
C PRO A 592 0.19 31.17 -20.16
N VAL A 593 0.89 31.17 -19.03
CA VAL A 593 0.81 30.12 -18.00
C VAL A 593 0.30 30.71 -16.69
N LEU A 594 -0.51 29.95 -15.96
CA LEU A 594 -1.11 30.34 -14.68
C LEU A 594 -0.88 29.30 -13.58
N PRO A 595 -0.29 29.70 -12.43
CA PRO A 595 0.47 30.94 -12.27
C PRO A 595 1.67 30.98 -13.25
N GLY A 596 2.17 32.16 -13.61
CA GLY A 596 3.33 32.26 -14.51
C GLY A 596 4.62 31.72 -13.88
N SER A 597 4.68 31.76 -12.54
CA SER A 597 5.73 31.18 -11.72
C SER A 597 5.23 31.02 -10.28
N LEU A 598 5.94 30.22 -9.49
CA LEU A 598 5.71 30.02 -8.07
C LEU A 598 6.88 30.60 -7.30
N LYS A 599 6.61 31.53 -6.39
CA LYS A 599 7.62 32.09 -5.48
C LYS A 599 7.44 31.46 -4.10
N LEU A 600 8.44 30.71 -3.66
CA LEU A 600 8.47 30.05 -2.36
C LEU A 600 9.57 30.65 -1.49
N ASN A 601 9.33 30.74 -0.19
CA ASN A 601 10.28 31.28 0.77
C ASN A 601 10.46 30.28 1.92
N ASN A 602 11.71 30.06 2.33
CA ASN A 602 12.09 29.29 3.50
C ASN A 602 11.41 27.89 3.56
N VAL A 603 11.54 27.12 2.48
CA VAL A 603 10.90 25.79 2.35
C VAL A 603 11.48 24.84 3.39
N LYS A 604 10.64 24.42 4.36
CA LYS A 604 10.99 23.50 5.45
C LYS A 604 10.17 22.20 5.46
N ALA A 605 9.36 22.00 4.43
CA ALA A 605 8.55 20.81 4.22
C ALA A 605 8.27 20.69 2.71
N ALA A 606 7.93 19.49 2.26
CA ALA A 606 7.51 19.29 0.88
C ALA A 606 6.30 20.16 0.53
N GLN A 607 6.25 20.63 -0.71
CA GLN A 607 5.18 21.46 -1.25
C GLN A 607 4.51 20.71 -2.40
N THR A 608 3.28 20.24 -2.20
CA THR A 608 2.49 19.55 -3.23
C THR A 608 1.45 20.50 -3.84
N LYS A 609 0.71 20.03 -4.86
CA LYS A 609 -0.35 20.80 -5.56
C LYS A 609 0.11 22.11 -6.19
N GLN A 610 1.37 22.18 -6.56
CA GLN A 610 1.94 23.35 -7.22
C GLN A 610 1.62 23.31 -8.72
N ASN A 611 0.34 23.45 -9.07
CA ASN A 611 -0.13 23.19 -10.44
C ASN A 611 0.05 24.40 -11.37
N PHE A 612 0.34 24.13 -12.65
CA PHE A 612 0.41 25.12 -13.73
C PHE A 612 -0.61 24.83 -14.83
N ILE A 613 -1.26 25.86 -15.34
CA ILE A 613 -2.25 25.78 -16.43
C ILE A 613 -1.77 26.65 -17.60
N VAL A 614 -1.48 26.02 -18.73
CA VAL A 614 -1.18 26.69 -20.00
C VAL A 614 -2.48 27.02 -20.72
N ARG A 615 -2.66 28.29 -21.10
CA ARG A 615 -3.85 28.76 -21.82
C ARG A 615 -3.73 28.66 -23.35
#